data_AF-A0A7Z7FM06-F1
#
_entry.id   AF-A0A7Z7FM06-F1
#
_cell.length_a   1.000
_cell.length_b   1.000
_cell.length_c   1.000
_cell.angle_alpha   90.00
_cell.angle_beta   90.00
_cell.angle_gamma   90.00
#
_symmetry.space_group_name_H-M   'P 1'
#
loop_
_entity.id
_entity.type
_entity.pdbx_description
1 polymer ?
#
loop_
_entity_poly.entity_id
_entity_poly.type
_entity_poly.pdbx_seq_one_letter_code
_entity_poly.pdbx_strand_id
1 'polypeptide(L)'
;MTVPQQAFLRDAMRRLNLTRDGFATRIGVSKRALDTWLLPDDSQESRAMPEIVERFVSEIVVNGAPAEKHTQSVDSQSLASQMLFEGKPQLLSVDQFSRDAVEALFRVADIMQPIARRRKISRVLEGAVLGNLFFEASTRTRVSFGAAFCRLGGSVCDTTGFTFSSMAKGESIYDTSRVMSGYVDALVIRHPDQGSVAEFARATNIPVINGGDGPGEHPSQALLDLYTIQREFSRLGKIVDGAHIAMVGDLKYGRTVHSLVKLLALYRGIKFTLISPPTLEMPAYIVDQISRNGHVVEQTHDLTNGLRGADVVYATRIQKERFADESFEGYTPDFQINQALVDTVCGQDTLIMHPLPRDSRPGANDLSTDLNHDSRLAIFRQTDNGIPVRMAIFAVLLGVEKLVQHSMRDAAWRPPAYLGPDDAVFHGID
;
A
#
# COMPACT_ATOMS: atom_id res chain seq x y z
N MET A 1 19.38 -22.07 -37.31
CA MET A 1 20.03 -23.05 -36.42
C MET A 1 19.40 -22.88 -35.05
N THR A 2 18.67 -23.88 -34.57
CA THR A 2 18.05 -23.88 -33.24
C THR A 2 19.15 -23.82 -32.18
N VAL A 3 19.08 -22.85 -31.28
CA VAL A 3 20.03 -22.73 -30.18
C VAL A 3 19.79 -23.91 -29.22
N PRO A 4 20.83 -24.66 -28.81
CA PRO A 4 20.66 -25.74 -27.83
C PRO A 4 20.03 -25.22 -26.53
N GLN A 5 19.09 -25.97 -25.93
CA GLN A 5 18.35 -25.48 -24.75
C GLN A 5 19.30 -25.06 -23.60
N GLN A 6 20.42 -25.78 -23.42
CA GLN A 6 21.36 -25.44 -22.35
C GLN A 6 22.02 -24.07 -22.60
N ALA A 7 22.33 -23.79 -23.87
CA ALA A 7 22.90 -22.50 -24.27
C ALA A 7 21.86 -21.38 -24.10
N PHE A 8 20.60 -21.63 -24.47
CA PHE A 8 19.49 -20.71 -24.26
C PHE A 8 19.27 -20.37 -22.77
N LEU A 9 19.20 -21.38 -21.90
CA LEU A 9 19.02 -21.20 -20.46
C LEU A 9 20.21 -20.50 -19.80
N ARG A 10 21.45 -20.81 -20.22
CA ARG A 10 22.66 -20.12 -19.74
C ARG A 10 22.71 -18.66 -20.17
N ASP A 11 22.31 -18.35 -21.39
CA ASP A 11 22.20 -16.97 -21.88
C ASP A 11 21.11 -16.20 -21.13
N ALA A 12 19.94 -16.83 -20.90
CA ALA A 12 18.85 -16.25 -20.12
C ALA A 12 19.28 -15.91 -18.68
N MET A 13 19.94 -16.84 -17.98
CA MET A 13 20.48 -16.60 -16.63
C MET A 13 21.50 -15.47 -16.62
N ARG A 14 22.37 -15.39 -17.63
CA ARG A 14 23.38 -14.33 -17.77
C ARG A 14 22.74 -12.96 -17.99
N ARG A 15 21.78 -12.84 -18.91
CA ARG A 15 21.10 -11.58 -19.24
C ARG A 15 20.29 -11.02 -18.07
N LEU A 16 19.67 -11.91 -17.30
CA LEU A 16 18.89 -11.54 -16.12
C LEU A 16 19.74 -11.36 -14.87
N ASN A 17 21.05 -11.62 -14.94
CA ASN A 17 21.98 -11.61 -13.82
C ASN A 17 21.51 -12.45 -12.61
N LEU A 18 20.98 -13.65 -12.88
CA LEU A 18 20.44 -14.55 -11.86
C LEU A 18 21.35 -15.76 -11.64
N THR A 19 21.48 -16.17 -10.38
CA THR A 19 22.05 -17.48 -10.05
C THR A 19 21.07 -18.60 -10.48
N ARG A 20 21.53 -19.85 -10.55
CA ARG A 20 20.65 -20.99 -10.90
C ARG A 20 19.43 -21.08 -9.98
N ASP A 21 19.63 -20.82 -8.69
CA ASP A 21 18.56 -20.86 -7.70
C ASP A 21 17.57 -19.71 -7.91
N GLY A 22 18.07 -18.49 -8.10
CA GLY A 22 17.24 -17.33 -8.40
C GLY A 22 16.46 -17.48 -9.72
N PHE A 23 17.08 -18.08 -10.73
CA PHE A 23 16.44 -18.35 -12.01
C PHE A 23 15.35 -19.41 -11.88
N ALA A 24 15.61 -20.54 -11.20
CA ALA A 24 14.60 -21.58 -10.96
C ALA A 24 13.35 -21.03 -10.25
N THR A 25 13.54 -20.21 -9.20
CA THR A 25 12.44 -19.51 -8.52
C THR A 25 11.71 -18.56 -9.47
N ARG A 26 12.45 -17.81 -10.31
CA ARG A 26 11.87 -16.82 -11.24
C ARG A 26 10.99 -17.46 -12.31
N ILE A 27 11.35 -18.65 -12.81
CA ILE A 27 10.57 -19.37 -13.82
C ILE A 27 9.59 -20.39 -13.22
N GLY A 28 9.44 -20.41 -11.88
CA GLY A 28 8.43 -21.22 -11.19
C GLY A 28 8.69 -22.73 -11.20
N VAL A 29 9.96 -23.16 -11.28
CA VAL A 29 10.33 -24.59 -11.37
C VAL A 29 11.25 -24.98 -10.23
N SER A 30 11.29 -26.27 -9.89
CA SER A 30 12.26 -26.76 -8.91
C SER A 30 13.69 -26.67 -9.46
N LYS A 31 14.66 -26.42 -8.58
CA LYS A 31 16.10 -26.45 -8.93
C LYS A 31 16.50 -27.74 -9.66
N ARG A 32 15.96 -28.87 -9.19
CA ARG A 32 16.21 -30.19 -9.80
C ARG A 32 15.71 -30.28 -11.24
N ALA A 33 14.56 -29.69 -11.56
CA ALA A 33 14.05 -29.65 -12.93
C ALA A 33 14.95 -28.78 -13.83
N LEU A 34 15.34 -27.60 -13.37
CA LEU A 34 16.28 -26.73 -14.10
C LEU A 34 17.63 -27.42 -14.33
N ASP A 35 18.16 -28.12 -13.32
CA ASP A 35 19.43 -28.85 -13.45
C ASP A 35 19.34 -29.95 -14.54
N THR A 36 18.22 -30.67 -14.64
CA THR A 36 18.02 -31.68 -15.71
C THR A 36 17.97 -31.07 -17.12
N TRP A 37 17.58 -29.80 -17.26
CA TRP A 37 17.56 -29.09 -18.55
C TRP A 37 18.92 -28.51 -18.95
N LEU A 38 19.83 -28.35 -17.98
CA LEU A 38 21.18 -27.83 -18.18
C LEU A 38 22.22 -28.92 -18.48
N LEU A 39 21.81 -30.20 -18.42
CA LEU A 39 22.65 -31.35 -18.76
C LEU A 39 22.86 -31.45 -20.27
N PRO A 40 24.04 -31.94 -20.72
CA PRO A 40 24.28 -32.31 -22.12
C PRO A 40 23.26 -33.31 -22.66
N ASP A 41 22.97 -33.24 -23.97
CA ASP A 41 21.96 -34.09 -24.63
C ASP A 41 22.29 -35.59 -24.59
N ASP A 42 23.56 -35.95 -24.37
CA ASP A 42 24.05 -37.33 -24.24
C ASP A 42 23.94 -37.89 -22.81
N SER A 43 23.46 -37.10 -21.84
CA SER A 43 23.23 -37.55 -20.46
C SER A 43 21.92 -38.31 -20.31
N GLN A 44 21.95 -39.46 -19.62
CA GLN A 44 20.76 -40.28 -19.33
C GLN A 44 19.69 -39.56 -18.48
N GLU A 45 20.09 -38.53 -17.74
CA GLU A 45 19.18 -37.72 -16.90
C GLU A 45 18.71 -36.44 -17.59
N SER A 46 19.14 -36.18 -18.82
CA SER A 46 18.72 -35.00 -19.60
C SER A 46 17.22 -35.06 -19.89
N ARG A 47 16.54 -33.93 -19.65
CA ARG A 47 15.11 -33.76 -19.94
C ARG A 47 14.91 -32.55 -20.84
N ALA A 48 13.96 -32.65 -21.77
CA ALA A 48 13.51 -31.51 -22.54
C ALA A 48 12.71 -30.55 -21.65
N MET A 49 13.00 -29.25 -21.77
CA MET A 49 12.19 -28.20 -21.16
C MET A 49 10.81 -28.15 -21.85
N PRO A 50 9.70 -28.03 -21.08
CA PRO A 50 8.37 -27.87 -21.68
C PRO A 50 8.23 -26.57 -22.49
N GLU A 51 7.52 -26.59 -23.62
CA GLU A 51 7.34 -25.43 -24.50
C GLU A 51 6.76 -24.19 -23.79
N ILE A 52 5.88 -24.40 -22.80
CA ILE A 52 5.31 -23.31 -22.00
C ILE A 52 6.38 -22.57 -21.19
N VAL A 53 7.38 -23.30 -20.69
CA VAL A 53 8.51 -22.73 -19.95
C VAL A 53 9.45 -22.02 -20.93
N GLU A 54 9.67 -22.58 -22.12
CA GLU A 54 10.48 -21.95 -23.17
C GLU A 54 9.92 -20.58 -23.61
N ARG A 55 8.60 -20.50 -23.82
CA ARG A 55 7.91 -19.23 -24.14
C ARG A 55 8.04 -18.24 -22.99
N PHE A 56 7.81 -18.69 -21.75
CA PHE A 56 7.91 -17.84 -20.57
C PHE A 56 9.34 -17.30 -20.36
N VAL A 57 10.37 -18.15 -20.51
CA VAL A 57 11.78 -17.73 -20.46
C VAL A 57 12.09 -16.72 -21.56
N SER A 58 11.60 -16.96 -22.78
CA SER A 58 11.77 -16.03 -23.90
C SER A 58 11.16 -14.65 -23.60
N GLU A 59 9.94 -14.61 -23.07
CA GLU A 59 9.27 -13.37 -22.66
C GLU A 59 10.01 -12.65 -21.53
N ILE A 60 10.48 -13.37 -20.51
CA ILE A 60 11.25 -12.77 -19.42
C ILE A 60 12.58 -12.20 -19.92
N VAL A 61 13.26 -12.87 -20.86
CA VAL A 61 14.52 -12.38 -21.42
C VAL A 61 14.29 -11.15 -22.32
N VAL A 62 13.19 -11.11 -23.08
CA VAL A 62 12.82 -9.95 -23.90
C VAL A 62 12.41 -8.75 -23.03
N ASN A 63 11.62 -8.99 -21.98
CA ASN A 63 11.14 -7.93 -21.07
C ASN A 63 12.18 -7.56 -19.98
N GLY A 64 13.17 -8.41 -19.74
CA GLY A 64 14.20 -8.27 -18.71
C GLY A 64 15.59 -7.91 -19.25
N ALA A 65 15.77 -7.78 -20.56
CA ALA A 65 17.01 -7.27 -21.13
C ALA A 65 17.08 -5.75 -20.97
N PRO A 66 18.20 -5.20 -20.43
CA PRO A 66 18.41 -3.76 -20.45
C PRO A 66 18.53 -3.29 -21.90
N ALA A 67 17.77 -2.25 -22.26
CA ALA A 67 17.87 -1.61 -23.57
C ALA A 67 19.27 -1.01 -23.76
N GLU A 68 20.16 -1.75 -24.42
CA GLU A 68 21.42 -1.23 -24.93
C GLU A 68 21.14 -0.31 -26.12
N LYS A 69 20.87 0.97 -25.84
CA LYS A 69 21.10 2.13 -26.73
C LYS A 69 20.76 3.41 -25.98
N HIS A 70 21.66 3.82 -25.09
CA HIS A 70 22.11 5.21 -24.93
C HIS A 70 23.19 5.22 -23.84
N THR A 71 24.45 5.26 -24.28
CA THR A 71 25.62 5.59 -23.47
C THR A 71 25.57 7.09 -23.15
N GLN A 72 24.58 7.49 -22.36
CA GLN A 72 24.61 8.68 -21.54
C GLN A 72 24.44 8.19 -20.12
N SER A 73 25.29 8.65 -19.21
CA SER A 73 25.26 8.35 -17.78
C SER A 73 23.83 8.32 -17.25
N VAL A 74 23.27 7.11 -17.08
CA VAL A 74 22.02 6.93 -16.34
C VAL A 74 22.40 7.13 -14.89
N ASP A 75 22.32 8.38 -14.46
CA ASP A 75 22.04 8.69 -13.08
C ASP A 75 20.79 7.87 -12.75
N SER A 76 20.96 6.76 -12.03
CA SER A 76 19.85 5.91 -11.63
C SER A 76 19.01 6.75 -10.68
N GLN A 77 18.01 7.44 -11.23
CA GLN A 77 17.15 8.33 -10.48
C GLN A 77 16.67 7.59 -9.22
N SER A 78 17.10 8.09 -8.06
CA SER A 78 16.74 7.53 -6.76
C SER A 78 15.21 7.43 -6.68
N LEU A 79 14.66 6.39 -6.03
CA LEU A 79 13.20 6.30 -5.85
C LEU A 79 12.63 7.53 -5.15
N ALA A 80 13.44 8.20 -4.32
CA ALA A 80 13.11 9.50 -3.72
C ALA A 80 12.83 10.61 -4.76
N SER A 81 13.51 10.58 -5.91
CA SER A 81 13.29 11.51 -7.03
C SER A 81 12.00 11.24 -7.82
N GLN A 82 11.31 10.13 -7.54
CA GLN A 82 9.98 9.83 -8.05
C GLN A 82 8.87 10.17 -7.04
N MET A 83 9.24 10.58 -5.82
CA MET A 83 8.35 11.03 -4.74
C MET A 83 8.58 12.51 -4.45
N LEU A 84 8.47 13.34 -5.48
CA LEU A 84 8.76 14.78 -5.38
C LEU A 84 7.49 15.60 -5.18
N PHE A 85 7.53 16.53 -4.23
CA PHE A 85 6.56 17.61 -4.13
C PHE A 85 7.32 18.93 -4.26
N GLU A 86 6.96 19.76 -5.25
CA GLU A 86 7.66 21.02 -5.56
C GLU A 86 9.21 20.84 -5.65
N GLY A 87 9.64 19.71 -6.24
CA GLY A 87 11.06 19.39 -6.45
C GLY A 87 11.80 18.80 -5.24
N LYS A 88 11.13 18.57 -4.10
CA LYS A 88 11.74 17.99 -2.89
C LYS A 88 11.20 16.59 -2.59
N PRO A 89 12.03 15.62 -2.14
CA PRO A 89 11.57 14.29 -1.73
C PRO A 89 10.65 14.34 -0.52
N GLN A 90 9.34 14.21 -0.74
CA GLN A 90 8.29 14.37 0.28
C GLN A 90 7.02 13.61 -0.16
N LEU A 91 6.15 13.25 0.79
CA LEU A 91 4.91 12.51 0.50
C LEU A 91 3.69 13.30 0.96
N LEU A 92 3.08 14.08 0.06
CA LEU A 92 1.92 14.92 0.37
C LEU A 92 0.63 14.48 -0.32
N SER A 93 0.73 13.96 -1.55
CA SER A 93 -0.40 13.54 -2.38
C SER A 93 -0.07 12.26 -3.14
N VAL A 94 -1.10 11.49 -3.47
CA VAL A 94 -0.97 10.33 -4.35
C VAL A 94 -0.72 10.70 -5.81
N ASP A 95 -1.04 11.93 -6.22
CA ASP A 95 -0.84 12.42 -7.60
C ASP A 95 0.66 12.55 -7.95
N GLN A 96 1.55 12.44 -6.97
CA GLN A 96 3.00 12.39 -7.15
C GLN A 96 3.47 11.07 -7.78
N PHE A 97 2.64 10.01 -7.74
CA PHE A 97 3.06 8.68 -8.14
C PHE A 97 2.67 8.33 -9.57
N SER A 98 3.63 7.75 -10.29
CA SER A 98 3.35 6.85 -11.41
C SER A 98 3.14 5.41 -10.92
N ARG A 99 2.56 4.55 -11.76
CA ARG A 99 2.46 3.11 -11.46
C ARG A 99 3.81 2.50 -11.11
N ASP A 100 4.84 2.79 -11.91
CA ASP A 100 6.20 2.25 -11.70
C ASP A 100 6.79 2.70 -10.36
N ALA A 101 6.53 3.94 -9.94
CA ALA A 101 6.98 4.48 -8.66
C ALA A 101 6.28 3.77 -7.49
N VAL A 102 4.97 3.51 -7.60
CA VAL A 102 4.21 2.72 -6.60
C VAL A 102 4.78 1.31 -6.51
N GLU A 103 4.96 0.62 -7.64
CA GLU A 103 5.50 -0.75 -7.68
C GLU A 103 6.93 -0.81 -7.13
N ALA A 104 7.75 0.21 -7.38
CA ALA A 104 9.09 0.33 -6.81
C ALA A 104 9.06 0.51 -5.29
N LEU A 105 8.16 1.35 -4.77
CA LEU A 105 7.96 1.50 -3.32
C LEU A 105 7.50 0.19 -2.68
N PHE A 106 6.62 -0.56 -3.33
CA PHE A 106 6.15 -1.85 -2.83
C PHE A 106 7.24 -2.92 -2.79
N ARG A 107 8.16 -2.94 -3.76
CA ARG A 107 9.36 -3.79 -3.68
C ARG A 107 10.20 -3.47 -2.45
N VAL A 108 10.32 -2.19 -2.09
CA VAL A 108 10.98 -1.79 -0.83
C VAL A 108 10.15 -2.26 0.38
N ALA A 109 8.83 -2.13 0.36
CA ALA A 109 7.96 -2.61 1.44
C ALA A 109 8.06 -4.13 1.64
N ASP A 110 8.24 -4.92 0.58
CA ASP A 110 8.48 -6.36 0.66
C ASP A 110 9.77 -6.69 1.41
N ILE A 111 10.83 -5.91 1.19
CA ILE A 111 12.09 -6.02 1.96
C ILE A 111 11.84 -5.74 3.45
N MET A 112 10.88 -4.87 3.80
CA MET A 112 10.55 -4.56 5.19
C MET A 112 9.76 -5.65 5.91
N GLN A 113 9.15 -6.60 5.18
CA GLN A 113 8.26 -7.62 5.75
C GLN A 113 8.88 -8.42 6.91
N PRO A 114 10.13 -8.92 6.84
CA PRO A 114 10.73 -9.65 7.95
C PRO A 114 10.89 -8.81 9.22
N ILE A 115 11.10 -7.50 9.08
CA ILE A 115 11.21 -6.57 10.21
C ILE A 115 9.83 -6.26 10.77
N ALA A 116 8.83 -6.00 9.91
CA ALA A 116 7.44 -5.79 10.31
C ALA A 116 6.86 -7.01 11.05
N ARG A 117 7.22 -8.22 10.58
CA ARG A 117 6.90 -9.51 11.21
C ARG A 117 7.76 -9.82 12.43
N ARG A 118 8.68 -8.94 12.84
CA ARG A 118 9.52 -9.10 14.04
C ARG A 118 10.45 -10.32 13.99
N ARG A 119 10.75 -10.86 12.79
CA ARG A 119 11.75 -11.92 12.59
C ARG A 119 13.15 -11.34 12.49
N LYS A 120 13.26 -10.19 11.84
CA LYS A 120 14.49 -9.41 11.71
C LYS A 120 14.35 -8.10 12.46
N ILE A 121 15.49 -7.50 12.79
CA ILE A 121 15.61 -6.16 13.32
C ILE A 121 16.57 -5.38 12.44
N SER A 122 16.35 -4.08 12.33
CA SER A 122 17.21 -3.15 11.59
C SER A 122 17.54 -1.95 12.46
N ARG A 123 18.72 -1.37 12.23
CA ARG A 123 19.19 -0.13 12.86
C ARG A 123 19.62 0.90 11.82
N VAL A 124 19.07 0.81 10.62
CA VAL A 124 19.44 1.68 9.49
C VAL A 124 19.17 3.17 9.75
N LEU A 125 18.24 3.48 10.65
CA LEU A 125 17.92 4.84 11.12
C LEU A 125 18.40 5.10 12.57
N GLU A 126 19.38 4.34 13.08
CA GLU A 126 19.93 4.58 14.42
C GLU A 126 20.49 6.01 14.53
N GLY A 127 19.95 6.77 15.48
CA GLY A 127 20.28 8.18 15.69
C GLY A 127 19.33 9.18 15.02
N ALA A 128 18.53 8.76 14.03
CA ALA A 128 17.55 9.64 13.41
C ALA A 128 16.34 9.88 14.32
N VAL A 129 15.69 11.04 14.19
CA VAL A 129 14.55 11.47 15.00
C VAL A 129 13.37 11.84 14.09
N LEU A 130 12.20 11.27 14.36
CA LEU A 130 10.94 11.61 13.71
C LEU A 130 10.15 12.63 14.54
N GLY A 131 9.79 13.76 13.94
CA GLY A 131 8.74 14.64 14.48
C GLY A 131 7.36 14.19 14.03
N ASN A 132 6.55 13.69 14.96
CA ASN A 132 5.25 13.10 14.67
C ASN A 132 4.12 14.02 15.20
N LEU A 133 3.72 15.01 14.40
CA LEU A 133 2.86 16.12 14.82
C LEU A 133 1.41 15.91 14.38
N PHE A 134 0.54 15.63 15.35
CA PHE A 134 -0.87 15.32 15.12
C PHE A 134 -1.77 16.36 15.79
N PHE A 135 -2.29 17.29 15.00
CA PHE A 135 -3.14 18.38 15.47
C PHE A 135 -4.63 17.98 15.57
N GLU A 136 -5.05 16.90 14.91
CA GLU A 136 -6.34 16.24 15.08
C GLU A 136 -6.20 14.79 15.62
N ALA A 137 -7.25 14.28 16.26
CA ALA A 137 -7.21 12.97 16.92
C ALA A 137 -7.01 11.82 15.92
N SER A 138 -5.92 11.06 16.06
CA SER A 138 -5.68 9.85 15.27
C SER A 138 -4.64 8.92 15.90
N THR A 139 -5.09 8.03 16.79
CA THR A 139 -4.21 7.12 17.53
C THR A 139 -3.51 6.12 16.61
N ARG A 140 -4.25 5.43 15.73
CA ARG A 140 -3.67 4.40 14.86
C ARG A 140 -2.64 4.98 13.92
N THR A 141 -2.98 6.01 13.16
CA THR A 141 -2.06 6.59 12.18
C THR A 141 -0.79 7.10 12.87
N ARG A 142 -0.91 7.79 14.02
CA ARG A 142 0.24 8.28 14.79
C ARG A 142 1.14 7.14 15.28
N VAL A 143 0.56 6.12 15.91
CA VAL A 143 1.29 4.98 16.47
C VAL A 143 1.93 4.14 15.36
N SER A 144 1.25 3.92 14.23
CA SER A 144 1.82 3.21 13.08
C SER A 144 3.09 3.88 12.55
N PHE A 145 3.08 5.23 12.39
CA PHE A 145 4.24 5.96 11.90
C PHE A 145 5.40 5.87 12.89
N GLY A 146 5.13 6.11 14.17
CA GLY A 146 6.15 5.96 15.21
C GLY A 146 6.72 4.55 15.26
N ALA A 147 5.87 3.52 15.23
CA ALA A 147 6.29 2.13 15.21
C ALA A 147 7.14 1.79 13.97
N ALA A 148 6.74 2.25 12.78
CA ALA A 148 7.51 2.03 11.55
C ALA A 148 8.92 2.67 11.64
N PHE A 149 9.02 3.89 12.17
CA PHE A 149 10.31 4.58 12.35
C PHE A 149 11.19 3.87 13.40
N CYS A 150 10.61 3.50 14.55
CA CYS A 150 11.31 2.75 15.60
C CYS A 150 11.78 1.36 15.11
N ARG A 151 11.02 0.70 14.23
CA ARG A 151 11.39 -0.60 13.64
C ARG A 151 12.64 -0.52 12.75
N LEU A 152 12.94 0.66 12.22
CA LEU A 152 14.17 0.96 11.48
C LEU A 152 15.32 1.43 12.38
N GLY A 153 15.09 1.57 13.69
CA GLY A 153 16.08 1.97 14.69
C GLY A 153 16.06 3.44 15.09
N GLY A 154 15.15 4.24 14.52
CA GLY A 154 15.03 5.67 14.84
C GLY A 154 14.25 5.95 16.13
N SER A 155 14.32 7.20 16.59
CA SER A 155 13.60 7.73 17.74
C SER A 155 12.42 8.60 17.30
N VAL A 156 11.41 8.78 18.16
CA VAL A 156 10.21 9.56 17.84
C VAL A 156 9.98 10.63 18.90
N CYS A 157 9.80 11.87 18.46
CA CYS A 157 9.29 12.98 19.26
C CYS A 157 7.88 13.30 18.77
N ASP A 158 6.88 13.13 19.62
CA ASP A 158 5.49 13.33 19.25
C ASP A 158 4.84 14.52 19.94
N THR A 159 3.79 15.04 19.30
CA THR A 159 2.91 16.07 19.87
C THR A 159 1.50 15.77 19.43
N THR A 160 0.55 15.88 20.36
CA THR A 160 -0.88 15.61 20.09
C THR A 160 -1.76 16.77 20.51
N GLY A 161 -2.68 17.13 19.62
CA GLY A 161 -3.74 18.11 19.85
C GLY A 161 -3.30 19.55 19.58
N PHE A 162 -4.14 20.28 18.83
CA PHE A 162 -3.90 21.67 18.49
C PHE A 162 -3.67 22.56 19.72
N THR A 163 -4.50 22.40 20.76
CA THR A 163 -4.47 23.18 22.01
C THR A 163 -3.16 23.08 22.79
N PHE A 164 -2.39 22.01 22.58
CA PHE A 164 -1.13 21.77 23.29
C PHE A 164 0.09 22.21 22.48
N SER A 165 -0.11 22.76 21.29
CA SER A 165 0.97 23.25 20.41
C SER A 165 1.21 24.75 20.57
N SER A 166 2.39 25.23 20.17
CA SER A 166 2.70 26.66 20.04
C SER A 166 1.80 27.38 19.03
N MET A 167 1.24 26.66 18.06
CA MET A 167 0.24 27.20 17.12
C MET A 167 -1.03 27.67 17.83
N ALA A 168 -1.43 27.03 18.94
CA ALA A 168 -2.54 27.53 19.76
C ALA A 168 -2.23 28.87 20.45
N LYS A 169 -0.95 29.24 20.54
CA LYS A 169 -0.48 30.55 21.04
C LYS A 169 -0.28 31.57 19.91
N GLY A 170 -0.69 31.23 18.68
CA GLY A 170 -0.61 32.10 17.51
C GLY A 170 0.68 32.00 16.69
N GLU A 171 1.54 31.00 16.94
CA GLU A 171 2.71 30.74 16.08
C GLU A 171 2.26 30.32 14.67
N SER A 172 2.94 30.83 13.64
CA SER A 172 2.64 30.47 12.25
C SER A 172 3.06 29.04 11.93
N ILE A 173 2.37 28.37 10.98
CA ILE A 173 2.77 27.04 10.50
C ILE A 173 4.21 27.06 9.98
N TYR A 174 4.58 28.13 9.27
CA TYR A 174 5.94 28.31 8.77
C TYR A 174 6.98 28.28 9.91
N ASP A 175 6.79 29.09 10.95
CA ASP A 175 7.71 29.17 12.08
C ASP A 175 7.76 27.85 12.85
N THR A 176 6.60 27.25 13.16
CA THR A 176 6.54 25.92 13.78
C THR A 176 7.31 24.89 12.95
N SER A 177 7.11 24.86 11.63
CA SER A 177 7.83 23.95 10.73
C SER A 177 9.34 24.20 10.77
N ARG A 178 9.79 25.46 10.70
CA ARG A 178 11.23 25.82 10.75
C ARG A 178 11.87 25.40 12.07
N VAL A 179 11.22 25.67 13.19
CA VAL A 179 11.71 25.32 14.53
C VAL A 179 11.81 23.80 14.66
N MET A 180 10.73 23.09 14.36
CA MET A 180 10.70 21.62 14.45
C MET A 180 11.74 20.97 13.54
N SER A 181 11.98 21.53 12.36
CA SER A 181 12.98 21.03 11.42
C SER A 181 14.42 21.16 11.89
N GLY A 182 14.69 21.99 12.91
CA GLY A 182 16.00 22.04 13.56
C GLY A 182 16.21 20.91 14.57
N TYR A 183 15.16 20.18 14.94
CA TYR A 183 15.19 19.16 16.01
C TYR A 183 15.10 17.72 15.48
N VAL A 184 14.59 17.54 14.27
CA VAL A 184 14.21 16.21 13.73
C VAL A 184 14.68 16.04 12.29
N ASP A 185 14.76 14.79 11.84
CA ASP A 185 15.23 14.41 10.49
C ASP A 185 14.10 14.17 9.50
N ALA A 186 12.87 13.97 9.98
CA ALA A 186 11.66 13.87 9.16
C ALA A 186 10.43 14.32 9.95
N LEU A 187 9.39 14.77 9.23
CA LEU A 187 8.12 15.17 9.80
C LEU A 187 6.97 14.34 9.25
N VAL A 188 6.11 13.84 10.14
CA VAL A 188 4.77 13.39 9.80
C VAL A 188 3.79 14.39 10.38
N ILE A 189 2.97 14.98 9.52
CA ILE A 189 2.01 16.00 9.92
C ILE A 189 0.60 15.51 9.66
N ARG A 190 -0.29 15.70 10.63
CA ARG A 190 -1.73 15.55 10.46
C ARG A 190 -2.43 16.80 10.96
N HIS A 191 -3.15 17.49 10.09
CA HIS A 191 -3.76 18.79 10.38
C HIS A 191 -5.25 18.80 9.98
N PRO A 192 -6.14 19.48 10.74
CA PRO A 192 -7.57 19.57 10.37
C PRO A 192 -7.82 20.40 9.12
N ASP A 193 -6.95 21.36 8.81
CA ASP A 193 -7.10 22.24 7.64
C ASP A 193 -6.40 21.65 6.42
N GLN A 194 -7.11 21.68 5.28
CA GLN A 194 -6.58 21.24 3.99
C GLN A 194 -5.44 22.17 3.54
N GLY A 195 -4.37 21.60 2.99
CA GLY A 195 -3.22 22.36 2.48
C GLY A 195 -2.21 22.79 3.54
N SER A 196 -2.50 22.67 4.84
CA SER A 196 -1.54 23.00 5.90
C SER A 196 -0.27 22.16 5.83
N VAL A 197 -0.38 20.88 5.45
CA VAL A 197 0.81 20.02 5.30
C VAL A 197 1.72 20.51 4.17
N ALA A 198 1.17 21.08 3.10
CA ALA A 198 1.95 21.69 2.03
C ALA A 198 2.66 22.97 2.51
N GLU A 199 2.05 23.74 3.41
CA GLU A 199 2.71 24.89 4.05
C GLU A 199 3.89 24.44 4.94
N PHE A 200 3.71 23.40 5.76
CA PHE A 200 4.80 22.77 6.53
C PHE A 200 5.95 22.35 5.61
N ALA A 201 5.63 21.67 4.51
CA ALA A 201 6.56 21.19 3.50
C ALA A 201 7.39 22.29 2.82
N ARG A 202 6.76 23.41 2.47
CA ARG A 202 7.45 24.56 1.86
C ARG A 202 8.43 25.22 2.82
N ALA A 203 8.11 25.24 4.11
CA ALA A 203 8.95 25.83 5.14
C ALA A 203 10.22 25.02 5.43
N THR A 204 10.33 23.75 5.03
CA THR A 204 11.47 22.90 5.41
C THR A 204 12.18 22.21 4.24
N ASN A 205 13.37 21.68 4.52
CA ASN A 205 14.17 20.86 3.61
C ASN A 205 14.25 19.39 4.05
N ILE A 206 13.83 19.06 5.28
CA ILE A 206 13.68 17.66 5.68
C ILE A 206 12.40 17.07 5.05
N PRO A 207 12.31 15.74 4.88
CA PRO A 207 11.12 15.13 4.32
C PRO A 207 9.88 15.36 5.19
N VAL A 208 8.77 15.73 4.54
CA VAL A 208 7.45 15.87 5.15
C VAL A 208 6.50 14.83 4.59
N ILE A 209 5.72 14.20 5.47
CA ILE A 209 4.76 13.15 5.12
C ILE A 209 3.37 13.56 5.62
N ASN A 210 2.40 13.54 4.71
CA ASN A 210 1.00 13.79 5.00
C ASN A 210 0.34 12.57 5.68
N GLY A 211 0.05 12.71 6.97
CA GLY A 211 -0.73 11.80 7.80
C GLY A 211 -2.24 12.07 7.78
N GLY A 212 -2.68 13.01 6.94
CA GLY A 212 -4.05 13.47 6.72
C GLY A 212 -4.18 14.99 6.87
N ASP A 213 -4.72 15.67 5.87
CA ASP A 213 -5.00 17.11 5.91
C ASP A 213 -6.49 17.41 5.64
N GLY A 214 -7.29 17.58 6.70
CA GLY A 214 -8.72 17.88 6.58
C GLY A 214 -9.50 16.93 5.65
N PRO A 215 -10.35 17.45 4.74
CA PRO A 215 -11.01 16.67 3.70
C PRO A 215 -10.11 16.36 2.48
N GLY A 216 -8.82 16.72 2.51
CA GLY A 216 -7.85 16.54 1.44
C GLY A 216 -7.43 15.08 1.25
N GLU A 217 -6.15 14.78 1.44
CA GLU A 217 -5.60 13.46 1.09
C GLU A 217 -5.05 12.68 2.29
N HIS A 218 -4.88 11.37 2.10
CA HIS A 218 -4.15 10.52 3.03
C HIS A 218 -3.28 9.51 2.25
N PRO A 219 -2.16 9.96 1.65
CA PRO A 219 -1.42 9.15 0.67
C PRO A 219 -0.84 7.85 1.26
N SER A 220 -0.32 7.90 2.48
CA SER A 220 0.19 6.70 3.16
C SER A 220 -0.87 5.62 3.42
N GLN A 221 -2.14 6.02 3.60
CA GLN A 221 -3.26 5.07 3.74
C GLN A 221 -3.64 4.48 2.38
N ALA A 222 -3.72 5.29 1.33
CA ALA A 222 -4.00 4.78 -0.01
C ALA A 222 -2.92 3.80 -0.50
N LEU A 223 -1.64 4.08 -0.21
CA LEU A 223 -0.52 3.20 -0.53
C LEU A 223 -0.62 1.85 0.20
N LEU A 224 -0.93 1.84 1.50
CA LEU A 224 -1.05 0.58 2.24
C LEU A 224 -2.32 -0.21 1.84
N ASP A 225 -3.39 0.49 1.44
CA ASP A 225 -4.60 -0.12 0.92
C ASP A 225 -4.30 -0.84 -0.41
N LEU A 226 -3.70 -0.14 -1.36
CA LEU A 226 -3.30 -0.74 -2.64
C LEU A 226 -2.28 -1.87 -2.48
N TYR A 227 -1.30 -1.72 -1.58
CA TYR A 227 -0.35 -2.79 -1.25
C TYR A 227 -1.07 -4.04 -0.72
N THR A 228 -2.10 -3.84 0.10
CA THR A 228 -2.92 -4.94 0.62
C THR A 228 -3.68 -5.63 -0.50
N ILE A 229 -4.31 -4.88 -1.41
CA ILE A 229 -4.98 -5.44 -2.59
C ILE A 229 -3.99 -6.30 -3.41
N GLN A 230 -2.82 -5.77 -3.73
CA GLN A 230 -1.82 -6.50 -4.51
C GLN A 230 -1.37 -7.81 -3.84
N ARG A 231 -1.10 -7.78 -2.53
CA ARG A 231 -0.66 -8.97 -1.79
C ARG A 231 -1.75 -10.02 -1.69
N GLU A 232 -2.97 -9.61 -1.40
CA GLU A 232 -4.11 -10.53 -1.32
C GLU A 232 -4.44 -11.11 -2.70
N PHE A 233 -4.37 -10.31 -3.75
CA PHE A 233 -4.57 -10.78 -5.12
C PHE A 233 -3.48 -11.76 -5.54
N SER A 234 -2.21 -11.48 -5.22
CA SER A 234 -1.10 -12.41 -5.49
C SER A 234 -1.32 -13.76 -4.79
N ARG A 235 -1.84 -13.75 -3.55
CA ARG A 235 -2.23 -14.97 -2.82
C ARG A 235 -3.39 -15.71 -3.48
N LEU A 236 -4.35 -14.98 -4.02
CA LEU A 236 -5.56 -15.51 -4.68
C LEU A 236 -5.35 -15.85 -6.17
N GLY A 237 -4.17 -15.59 -6.73
CA GLY A 237 -3.91 -15.78 -8.17
C GLY A 237 -4.58 -14.74 -9.07
N LYS A 238 -4.91 -13.56 -8.53
CA LYS A 238 -5.51 -12.42 -9.24
C LYS A 238 -4.47 -11.33 -9.53
N ILE A 239 -4.80 -10.42 -10.43
CA ILE A 239 -4.02 -9.21 -10.73
C ILE A 239 -4.92 -7.97 -10.58
N VAL A 240 -4.32 -6.80 -10.34
CA VAL A 240 -5.08 -5.56 -10.13
C VAL A 240 -5.68 -5.05 -11.43
N ASP A 241 -4.97 -5.19 -12.56
CA ASP A 241 -5.50 -4.81 -13.88
C ASP A 241 -6.79 -5.61 -14.19
N GLY A 242 -7.85 -4.91 -14.58
CA GLY A 242 -9.15 -5.50 -14.87
C GLY A 242 -10.02 -5.81 -13.64
N ALA A 243 -9.56 -5.53 -12.42
CA ALA A 243 -10.29 -5.86 -11.21
C ALA A 243 -11.60 -5.05 -11.06
N HIS A 244 -12.59 -5.66 -10.43
CA HIS A 244 -13.82 -4.99 -10.02
C HIS A 244 -13.75 -4.56 -8.54
N ILE A 245 -13.80 -3.26 -8.30
CA ILE A 245 -13.65 -2.63 -6.98
C ILE A 245 -14.93 -1.91 -6.61
N ALA A 246 -15.66 -2.45 -5.63
CA ALA A 246 -16.82 -1.84 -5.03
C ALA A 246 -16.40 -1.00 -3.82
N MET A 247 -16.81 0.28 -3.79
CA MET A 247 -16.50 1.21 -2.71
C MET A 247 -17.79 1.65 -2.05
N VAL A 248 -17.88 1.46 -0.73
CA VAL A 248 -19.14 1.61 0.00
C VAL A 248 -19.04 2.70 1.06
N GLY A 249 -19.98 3.64 1.05
CA GLY A 249 -20.30 4.47 2.20
C GLY A 249 -20.17 5.97 2.01
N ASP A 250 -19.40 6.63 2.89
CA ASP A 250 -19.12 8.07 2.77
C ASP A 250 -18.06 8.31 1.69
N LEU A 251 -18.54 8.36 0.45
CA LEU A 251 -17.70 8.62 -0.72
C LEU A 251 -17.51 10.13 -0.96
N LYS A 252 -18.36 10.97 -0.38
CA LYS A 252 -18.26 12.43 -0.51
C LYS A 252 -17.10 13.03 0.28
N TYR A 253 -16.92 12.58 1.52
CA TYR A 253 -15.95 13.19 2.44
C TYR A 253 -14.81 12.23 2.86
N GLY A 254 -14.85 10.99 2.38
CA GLY A 254 -13.84 9.96 2.64
C GLY A 254 -12.50 10.21 1.94
N ARG A 255 -11.61 11.00 2.56
CA ARG A 255 -10.24 11.26 2.03
C ARG A 255 -9.45 9.99 1.66
N THR A 256 -9.66 8.89 2.39
CA THR A 256 -8.98 7.62 2.11
C THR A 256 -9.48 7.00 0.81
N VAL A 257 -10.79 7.04 0.55
CA VAL A 257 -11.37 6.51 -0.69
C VAL A 257 -10.99 7.39 -1.88
N HIS A 258 -10.96 8.71 -1.73
CA HIS A 258 -10.49 9.63 -2.78
C HIS A 258 -9.05 9.33 -3.19
N SER A 259 -8.16 9.18 -2.19
CA SER A 259 -6.74 8.88 -2.41
C SER A 259 -6.55 7.49 -3.03
N LEU A 260 -7.32 6.48 -2.59
CA LEU A 260 -7.23 5.12 -3.11
C LEU A 260 -7.71 5.01 -4.56
N VAL A 261 -8.84 5.66 -4.89
CA VAL A 261 -9.38 5.70 -6.26
C VAL A 261 -8.36 6.25 -7.25
N LYS A 262 -7.68 7.35 -6.90
CA LYS A 262 -6.62 7.94 -7.73
C LYS A 262 -5.45 6.98 -7.99
N LEU A 263 -5.00 6.25 -6.96
CA LEU A 263 -3.93 5.24 -7.13
C LEU A 263 -4.39 4.04 -7.96
N LEU A 264 -5.63 3.57 -7.76
CA LEU A 264 -6.19 2.48 -8.55
C LEU A 264 -6.38 2.87 -10.02
N ALA A 265 -6.64 4.15 -10.30
CA ALA A 265 -6.74 4.68 -11.65
C ALA A 265 -5.41 4.74 -12.42
N LEU A 266 -4.28 4.35 -11.78
CA LEU A 266 -3.00 4.10 -12.46
C LEU A 266 -2.94 2.72 -13.14
N TYR A 267 -3.87 1.81 -12.80
CA TYR A 267 -4.00 0.48 -13.41
C TYR A 267 -4.90 0.53 -14.64
N ARG A 268 -5.08 -0.59 -15.34
CA ARG A 268 -5.84 -0.65 -16.58
C ARG A 268 -7.15 -1.38 -16.38
N GLY A 269 -8.20 -0.89 -17.03
CA GLY A 269 -9.48 -1.63 -17.16
C GLY A 269 -10.21 -1.89 -15.84
N ILE A 270 -9.92 -1.15 -14.77
CA ILE A 270 -10.64 -1.28 -13.50
C ILE A 270 -12.13 -0.95 -13.70
N LYS A 271 -13.00 -1.76 -13.10
CA LYS A 271 -14.41 -1.43 -12.89
C LYS A 271 -14.58 -0.89 -11.47
N PHE A 272 -15.04 0.34 -11.33
CA PHE A 272 -15.42 0.94 -10.06
C PHE A 272 -16.94 0.91 -9.89
N THR A 273 -17.43 0.31 -8.81
CA THR A 273 -18.82 0.45 -8.39
C THR A 273 -18.86 1.29 -7.13
N LEU A 274 -19.40 2.51 -7.23
CA LEU A 274 -19.48 3.50 -6.17
C LEU A 274 -20.86 3.40 -5.52
N ILE A 275 -20.90 2.92 -4.28
CA ILE A 275 -22.12 2.57 -3.56
C ILE A 275 -22.27 3.51 -2.36
N SER A 276 -23.24 4.42 -2.41
CA SER A 276 -23.46 5.39 -1.35
C SER A 276 -24.92 5.84 -1.31
N PRO A 277 -25.40 6.37 -0.17
CA PRO A 277 -26.61 7.18 -0.16
C PRO A 277 -26.46 8.42 -1.07
N PRO A 278 -27.56 8.98 -1.59
CA PRO A 278 -27.52 10.15 -2.49
C PRO A 278 -26.76 11.36 -1.93
N THR A 279 -26.79 11.57 -0.61
CA THR A 279 -26.12 12.70 0.05
C THR A 279 -24.60 12.53 0.18
N LEU A 280 -24.10 11.32 -0.03
CA LEU A 280 -22.70 10.92 0.18
C LEU A 280 -22.01 10.39 -1.09
N GLU A 281 -22.55 10.72 -2.26
CA GLU A 281 -21.95 10.36 -3.56
C GLU A 281 -20.53 10.88 -3.72
N MET A 282 -19.74 10.13 -4.51
CA MET A 282 -18.39 10.53 -4.89
C MET A 282 -18.42 11.88 -5.62
N PRO A 283 -17.54 12.84 -5.29
CA PRO A 283 -17.48 14.11 -6.01
C PRO A 283 -17.29 13.91 -7.51
N ALA A 284 -18.08 14.64 -8.31
CA ALA A 284 -18.10 14.49 -9.77
C ALA A 284 -16.71 14.65 -10.42
N TYR A 285 -15.86 15.54 -9.88
CA TYR A 285 -14.51 15.73 -10.40
C TYR A 285 -13.62 14.48 -10.29
N ILE A 286 -13.82 13.64 -9.26
CA ILE A 286 -13.11 12.37 -9.09
C ILE A 286 -13.64 11.36 -10.09
N VAL A 287 -14.97 11.25 -10.22
CA VAL A 287 -15.64 10.36 -11.18
C VAL A 287 -15.19 10.67 -12.61
N ASP A 288 -15.15 11.95 -12.97
CA ASP A 288 -14.68 12.42 -14.27
C ASP A 288 -13.20 12.09 -14.50
N GLN A 289 -12.36 12.26 -13.48
CA GLN A 289 -10.94 11.96 -13.56
C GLN A 289 -10.70 10.48 -13.86
N ILE A 290 -11.37 9.57 -13.14
CA ILE A 290 -11.18 8.13 -13.35
C ILE A 290 -11.84 7.63 -14.65
N SER A 291 -12.98 8.18 -15.05
CA SER A 291 -13.67 7.76 -16.28
C SER A 291 -12.84 8.03 -17.54
N ARG A 292 -12.01 9.10 -17.54
CA ARG A 292 -11.14 9.46 -18.66
C ARG A 292 -10.01 8.46 -18.92
N ASN A 293 -9.67 7.60 -17.96
CA ASN A 293 -8.55 6.66 -18.06
C ASN A 293 -8.96 5.28 -18.63
N GLY A 294 -10.15 5.18 -19.23
CA GLY A 294 -10.65 3.92 -19.82
C GLY A 294 -11.18 2.92 -18.78
N HIS A 295 -11.55 3.42 -17.59
CA HIS A 295 -12.21 2.66 -16.55
C HIS A 295 -13.73 2.64 -16.74
N VAL A 296 -14.37 1.59 -16.22
CA VAL A 296 -15.83 1.55 -16.08
C VAL A 296 -16.19 2.10 -14.72
N VAL A 297 -17.11 3.05 -14.64
CA VAL A 297 -17.58 3.63 -13.38
C VAL A 297 -19.09 3.54 -13.32
N GLU A 298 -19.59 2.84 -12.31
CA GLU A 298 -21.01 2.69 -12.02
C GLU A 298 -21.29 3.32 -10.65
N GLN A 299 -22.34 4.13 -10.56
CA GLN A 299 -22.81 4.71 -9.30
C GLN A 299 -24.18 4.10 -8.97
N THR A 300 -24.37 3.67 -7.72
CA THR A 300 -25.61 3.04 -7.27
C THR A 300 -25.89 3.31 -5.80
N HIS A 301 -27.17 3.24 -5.43
CA HIS A 301 -27.64 3.30 -4.05
C HIS A 301 -28.03 1.92 -3.51
N ASP A 302 -27.93 0.87 -4.33
CA ASP A 302 -28.26 -0.49 -3.96
C ASP A 302 -26.98 -1.25 -3.57
N LEU A 303 -26.83 -1.48 -2.27
CA LEU A 303 -25.70 -2.23 -1.73
C LEU A 303 -25.66 -3.66 -2.27
N THR A 304 -26.79 -4.37 -2.26
CA THR A 304 -26.83 -5.81 -2.58
C THR A 304 -26.45 -6.05 -4.03
N ASN A 305 -27.01 -5.27 -4.96
CA ASN A 305 -26.69 -5.39 -6.37
C ASN A 305 -25.31 -4.82 -6.71
N GLY A 306 -24.88 -3.74 -6.04
CA GLY A 306 -23.57 -3.12 -6.27
C GLY A 306 -22.38 -4.01 -5.90
N LEU A 307 -22.52 -4.91 -4.92
CA LEU A 307 -21.44 -5.81 -4.52
C LEU A 307 -21.25 -7.03 -5.43
N ARG A 308 -22.18 -7.31 -6.34
CA ARG A 308 -22.14 -8.54 -7.15
C ARG A 308 -20.92 -8.57 -8.06
N GLY A 309 -20.14 -9.65 -7.94
CA GLY A 309 -18.94 -9.88 -8.75
C GLY A 309 -17.78 -8.94 -8.40
N ALA A 310 -17.80 -8.27 -7.24
CA ALA A 310 -16.68 -7.45 -6.79
C ALA A 310 -15.49 -8.35 -6.36
N ASP A 311 -14.30 -8.01 -6.86
CA ASP A 311 -13.04 -8.59 -6.38
C ASP A 311 -12.59 -7.95 -5.08
N VAL A 312 -12.87 -6.65 -4.91
CA VAL A 312 -12.60 -5.90 -3.68
C VAL A 312 -13.85 -5.15 -3.25
N VAL A 313 -14.20 -5.25 -1.97
CA VAL A 313 -15.20 -4.43 -1.29
C VAL A 313 -14.47 -3.54 -0.29
N TYR A 314 -14.40 -2.24 -0.56
CA TYR A 314 -13.77 -1.26 0.31
C TYR A 314 -14.83 -0.43 1.04
N ALA A 315 -15.08 -0.79 2.30
CA ALA A 315 -16.06 -0.15 3.16
C ALA A 315 -15.47 1.07 3.87
N THR A 316 -16.23 2.15 3.96
CA THR A 316 -15.85 3.36 4.69
C THR A 316 -16.78 3.61 5.87
N ARG A 317 -16.22 4.18 6.93
CA ARG A 317 -16.99 4.62 8.09
C ARG A 317 -17.74 5.92 7.77
N ILE A 318 -18.96 6.03 8.26
CA ILE A 318 -19.72 7.29 8.31
C ILE A 318 -19.15 8.18 9.42
N GLN A 319 -18.73 9.39 9.05
CA GLN A 319 -18.21 10.35 10.00
C GLN A 319 -19.34 11.19 10.59
N LYS A 320 -20.13 10.58 11.50
CA LYS A 320 -21.26 11.21 12.20
C LYS A 320 -20.93 12.60 12.77
N GLU A 321 -19.68 12.80 13.19
CA GLU A 321 -19.14 14.08 13.68
C GLU A 321 -19.17 15.23 12.66
N ARG A 322 -19.32 14.96 11.36
CA ARG A 322 -19.40 15.97 10.30
C ARG A 322 -20.83 16.46 10.04
N PHE A 323 -21.82 15.87 10.72
CA PHE A 323 -23.24 16.16 10.55
C PHE A 323 -23.78 16.74 11.87
N ALA A 324 -23.41 17.99 12.17
CA ALA A 324 -23.68 18.59 13.48
C ALA A 324 -25.17 18.89 13.74
N ASP A 325 -26.02 19.01 12.71
CA ASP A 325 -27.40 19.50 12.88
C ASP A 325 -28.46 18.93 11.90
N GLU A 326 -28.12 17.91 11.08
CA GLU A 326 -29.07 17.31 10.13
C GLU A 326 -29.43 15.87 10.53
N SER A 327 -30.72 15.54 10.52
CA SER A 327 -31.19 14.15 10.63
C SER A 327 -30.65 13.37 9.44
N PHE A 328 -29.70 12.48 9.67
CA PHE A 328 -29.11 11.67 8.61
C PHE A 328 -30.10 10.60 8.16
N GLU A 329 -30.82 10.88 7.07
CA GLU A 329 -31.60 9.89 6.32
C GLU A 329 -30.67 9.26 5.28
N GLY A 330 -30.44 7.93 5.35
CA GLY A 330 -29.79 7.21 4.26
C GLY A 330 -28.91 6.02 4.65
N TYR A 331 -28.37 5.97 5.87
CA TYR A 331 -27.64 4.79 6.35
C TYR A 331 -28.55 3.95 7.23
N THR A 332 -29.46 3.26 6.57
CA THR A 332 -30.30 2.24 7.19
C THR A 332 -29.45 0.99 7.47
N PRO A 333 -29.96 0.03 8.28
CA PRO A 333 -29.34 -1.29 8.41
C PRO A 333 -29.09 -1.99 7.06
N ASP A 334 -29.80 -1.61 6.00
CA ASP A 334 -29.64 -2.18 4.65
C ASP A 334 -28.30 -1.81 4.00
N PHE A 335 -27.60 -0.79 4.51
CA PHE A 335 -26.26 -0.40 4.07
C PHE A 335 -25.13 -1.09 4.86
N GLN A 336 -25.46 -1.94 5.84
CA GLN A 336 -24.47 -2.65 6.64
C GLN A 336 -23.90 -3.85 5.88
N ILE A 337 -22.58 -3.92 5.79
CA ILE A 337 -21.89 -5.11 5.27
C ILE A 337 -21.77 -6.12 6.41
N ASN A 338 -22.51 -7.23 6.30
CA ASN A 338 -22.56 -8.32 7.29
C ASN A 338 -22.37 -9.69 6.63
N GLN A 339 -22.24 -10.75 7.43
CA GLN A 339 -21.96 -12.10 6.94
C GLN A 339 -23.02 -12.58 5.96
N ALA A 340 -24.31 -12.40 6.28
CA ALA A 340 -25.42 -12.86 5.46
C ALA A 340 -25.43 -12.21 4.06
N LEU A 341 -25.17 -10.90 3.99
CA LEU A 341 -25.06 -10.20 2.72
C LEU A 341 -23.88 -10.74 1.90
N VAL A 342 -22.70 -10.79 2.51
CA VAL A 342 -21.46 -11.20 1.84
C VAL A 342 -21.56 -12.65 1.34
N ASP A 343 -22.17 -13.56 2.09
CA ASP A 343 -22.43 -14.95 1.66
C ASP A 343 -23.40 -15.04 0.48
N THR A 344 -24.32 -14.07 0.37
CA THR A 344 -25.33 -14.03 -0.68
C THR A 344 -24.77 -13.47 -2.00
N VAL A 345 -23.88 -12.46 -1.95
CA VAL A 345 -23.52 -11.66 -3.14
C VAL A 345 -22.05 -11.69 -3.52
N CYS A 346 -21.14 -11.97 -2.58
CA CYS A 346 -19.71 -11.93 -2.83
C CYS A 346 -19.16 -13.32 -3.18
N GLY A 347 -18.12 -13.35 -4.00
CA GLY A 347 -17.35 -14.56 -4.26
C GLY A 347 -16.60 -15.02 -3.00
N GLN A 348 -16.16 -16.28 -3.01
CA GLN A 348 -15.30 -16.83 -1.95
C GLN A 348 -13.91 -16.17 -1.93
N ASP A 349 -13.51 -15.56 -3.05
CA ASP A 349 -12.24 -14.89 -3.30
C ASP A 349 -12.40 -13.36 -3.38
N THR A 350 -13.54 -12.82 -2.94
CA THR A 350 -13.73 -11.38 -2.75
C THR A 350 -12.92 -10.92 -1.54
N LEU A 351 -12.21 -9.81 -1.69
CA LEU A 351 -11.43 -9.18 -0.62
C LEU A 351 -12.26 -8.08 0.05
N ILE A 352 -12.46 -8.14 1.37
CA ILE A 352 -13.23 -7.13 2.13
C ILE A 352 -12.26 -6.29 2.97
N MET A 353 -12.28 -4.97 2.75
CA MET A 353 -11.36 -4.00 3.33
C MET A 353 -12.09 -2.84 3.99
N HIS A 354 -11.44 -2.21 4.96
CA HIS A 354 -11.92 -1.01 5.64
C HIS A 354 -10.73 -0.30 6.29
N PRO A 355 -10.53 1.02 6.09
CA PRO A 355 -9.35 1.74 6.61
C PRO A 355 -9.31 1.86 8.14
N LEU A 356 -10.34 1.38 8.83
CA LEU A 356 -10.64 1.54 10.25
C LEU A 356 -10.69 3.02 10.74
N PRO A 357 -11.46 3.31 11.81
CA PRO A 357 -12.20 2.37 12.66
C PRO A 357 -13.52 2.02 11.97
N ARG A 358 -13.91 0.75 12.05
CA ARG A 358 -15.33 0.42 11.93
C ARG A 358 -16.05 0.89 13.19
N ASP A 359 -17.28 1.35 13.06
CA ASP A 359 -18.11 1.71 14.19
C ASP A 359 -18.75 0.44 14.77
N SER A 360 -18.25 -0.03 15.91
CA SER A 360 -18.78 -1.25 16.56
C SER A 360 -19.94 -0.96 17.52
N ARG A 361 -20.47 0.27 17.58
CA ARG A 361 -21.57 0.61 18.49
C ARG A 361 -22.89 -0.02 18.00
N PRO A 362 -23.83 -0.35 18.90
CA PRO A 362 -25.17 -0.78 18.49
C PRO A 362 -25.83 0.22 17.52
N GLY A 363 -26.37 -0.29 16.41
CA GLY A 363 -26.99 0.54 15.36
C GLY A 363 -25.99 1.25 14.43
N ALA A 364 -24.72 0.85 14.44
CA ALA A 364 -23.77 1.23 13.41
C ALA A 364 -23.93 0.35 12.16
N ASN A 365 -23.93 0.99 11.00
CA ASN A 365 -24.32 0.37 9.75
C ASN A 365 -23.18 0.35 8.72
N ASP A 366 -21.90 0.44 9.14
CA ASP A 366 -20.76 0.36 8.22
C ASP A 366 -20.34 -1.11 7.95
N LEU A 367 -19.64 -1.75 8.89
CA LEU A 367 -19.10 -3.10 8.75
C LEU A 367 -19.32 -3.90 10.02
N SER A 368 -20.09 -4.98 9.92
CA SER A 368 -20.48 -5.80 11.06
C SER A 368 -19.30 -6.62 11.62
N THR A 369 -19.39 -6.95 12.90
CA THR A 369 -18.41 -7.76 13.64
C THR A 369 -18.60 -9.27 13.43
N ASP A 370 -19.74 -9.70 12.89
CA ASP A 370 -19.99 -11.11 12.56
C ASP A 370 -19.01 -11.66 11.50
N LEU A 371 -18.46 -10.77 10.66
CA LEU A 371 -17.42 -11.07 9.67
C LEU A 371 -16.03 -11.35 10.26
N ASN A 372 -15.81 -11.25 11.58
CA ASN A 372 -14.47 -11.38 12.17
C ASN A 372 -13.77 -12.70 11.86
N HIS A 373 -14.53 -13.77 11.65
CA HIS A 373 -14.01 -15.08 11.30
C HIS A 373 -14.06 -15.37 9.80
N ASP A 374 -14.51 -14.42 8.98
CA ASP A 374 -14.57 -14.56 7.54
C ASP A 374 -13.18 -14.40 6.92
N SER A 375 -12.74 -15.40 6.16
CA SER A 375 -11.43 -15.40 5.49
C SER A 375 -11.25 -14.25 4.47
N ARG A 376 -12.36 -13.72 3.94
CA ARG A 376 -12.41 -12.59 3.01
C ARG A 376 -12.11 -11.26 3.69
N LEU A 377 -12.36 -11.16 4.99
CA LEU A 377 -12.14 -9.95 5.77
C LEU A 377 -10.64 -9.71 6.00
N ALA A 378 -10.12 -8.59 5.51
CA ALA A 378 -8.70 -8.25 5.53
C ALA A 378 -8.32 -7.04 6.38
N ILE A 379 -9.25 -6.50 7.19
CA ILE A 379 -9.06 -5.23 7.90
C ILE A 379 -7.82 -5.18 8.79
N PHE A 380 -7.47 -6.27 9.48
CA PHE A 380 -6.27 -6.31 10.33
C PHE A 380 -4.99 -6.48 9.51
N ARG A 381 -5.07 -7.22 8.41
CA ARG A 381 -3.97 -7.41 7.45
C ARG A 381 -3.62 -6.11 6.77
N GLN A 382 -4.65 -5.36 6.41
CA GLN A 382 -4.56 -4.01 5.89
C GLN A 382 -3.82 -3.12 6.88
N THR A 383 -4.22 -3.13 8.17
CA THR A 383 -3.49 -2.35 9.18
C THR A 383 -2.04 -2.78 9.38
N ASP A 384 -1.76 -4.09 9.36
CA ASP A 384 -0.41 -4.63 9.55
C ASP A 384 0.49 -4.30 8.36
N ASN A 385 -0.04 -4.37 7.14
CA ASN A 385 0.61 -3.92 5.90
C ASN A 385 0.95 -2.43 5.93
N GLY A 386 0.30 -1.64 6.79
CA GLY A 386 0.67 -0.24 7.04
C GLY A 386 2.09 -0.06 7.61
N ILE A 387 2.59 -1.00 8.41
CA ILE A 387 3.94 -0.92 8.98
C ILE A 387 5.05 -1.00 7.89
N PRO A 388 5.13 -2.06 7.07
CA PRO A 388 6.18 -2.18 6.06
C PRO A 388 6.10 -1.08 4.99
N VAL A 389 4.89 -0.65 4.61
CA VAL A 389 4.73 0.47 3.65
C VAL A 389 5.26 1.77 4.23
N ARG A 390 4.97 2.09 5.50
CA ARG A 390 5.51 3.30 6.14
C ARG A 390 7.02 3.21 6.37
N MET A 391 7.54 2.03 6.69
CA MET A 391 8.99 1.79 6.75
C MET A 391 9.64 2.06 5.38
N ALA A 392 9.03 1.59 4.29
CA ALA A 392 9.52 1.86 2.94
C ALA A 392 9.51 3.35 2.60
N ILE A 393 8.43 4.06 2.94
CA ILE A 393 8.34 5.51 2.75
C ILE A 393 9.50 6.22 3.47
N PHE A 394 9.74 5.91 4.75
CA PHE A 394 10.85 6.53 5.49
C PHE A 394 12.21 6.17 4.89
N ALA A 395 12.43 4.90 4.56
CA ALA A 395 13.71 4.45 4.01
C ALA A 395 14.03 5.12 2.68
N VAL A 396 13.03 5.29 1.81
CA VAL A 396 13.17 5.98 0.52
C VAL A 396 13.41 7.48 0.70
N LEU A 397 12.59 8.15 1.52
CA LEU A 397 12.70 9.60 1.70
C LEU A 397 14.00 10.03 2.39
N LEU A 398 14.57 9.16 3.23
CA LEU A 398 15.87 9.36 3.87
C LEU A 398 17.04 8.75 3.08
N GLY A 399 16.79 8.13 1.93
CA GLY A 399 17.82 7.60 1.02
C GLY A 399 18.60 6.41 1.58
N VAL A 400 17.99 5.60 2.45
CA VAL A 400 18.62 4.44 3.09
C VAL A 400 18.03 3.09 2.66
N GLU A 401 17.12 3.06 1.69
CA GLU A 401 16.39 1.86 1.27
C GLU A 401 17.31 0.72 0.82
N LYS A 402 18.46 1.04 0.21
CA LYS A 402 19.47 0.06 -0.23
C LYS A 402 20.31 -0.51 0.92
N LEU A 403 20.33 0.13 2.07
CA LEU A 403 21.11 -0.28 3.25
C LEU A 403 20.34 -1.24 4.15
N VAL A 404 19.00 -1.25 4.06
CA VAL A 404 18.13 -1.98 4.99
C VAL A 404 18.44 -3.47 5.03
N GLN A 405 18.59 -4.12 3.87
CA GLN A 405 18.85 -5.55 3.82
C GLN A 405 20.20 -5.92 4.46
N HIS A 406 21.21 -5.07 4.27
CA HIS A 406 22.54 -5.24 4.87
C HIS A 406 22.55 -5.02 6.38
N SER A 407 21.63 -4.20 6.91
CA SER A 407 21.51 -3.93 8.35
C SER A 407 20.63 -4.93 9.09
N MET A 408 20.00 -5.89 8.41
CA MET A 408 19.13 -6.88 9.04
C MET A 408 19.92 -7.90 9.86
N ARG A 409 19.41 -8.18 11.05
CA ARG A 409 19.85 -9.30 11.90
C ARG A 409 18.65 -9.97 12.56
N ASP A 410 18.82 -11.20 13.03
CA ASP A 410 17.73 -11.93 13.69
C ASP A 410 17.26 -11.22 14.96
N ALA A 411 15.94 -11.24 15.18
CA ALA A 411 15.36 -10.79 16.42
C ALA A 411 15.74 -11.75 17.55
N ALA A 412 16.20 -11.21 18.68
CA ALA A 412 16.60 -11.99 19.85
C ALA A 412 15.41 -12.31 20.79
N TRP A 413 14.20 -11.85 20.45
CA TRP A 413 12.98 -12.10 21.21
C TRP A 413 12.01 -12.93 20.38
N ARG A 414 11.13 -13.66 21.06
CA ARG A 414 10.13 -14.52 20.42
C ARG A 414 8.90 -13.71 20.02
N PRO A 415 8.55 -13.60 18.72
CA PRO A 415 7.24 -13.12 18.31
C PRO A 415 6.16 -14.21 18.53
N PRO A 416 4.88 -13.83 18.67
CA PRO A 416 3.80 -14.81 18.59
C PRO A 416 3.65 -15.31 17.15
N ALA A 417 3.11 -16.53 16.98
CA ALA A 417 2.84 -17.09 15.66
C ALA A 417 1.73 -16.33 14.91
N TYR A 418 0.78 -15.73 15.63
CA TYR A 418 -0.32 -14.93 15.10
C TYR A 418 -0.52 -13.68 15.99
N LEU A 419 -1.02 -12.57 15.44
CA LEU A 419 -1.25 -11.35 16.21
C LEU A 419 -2.65 -11.36 16.84
N GLY A 420 -3.65 -11.65 16.02
CA GLY A 420 -5.01 -11.89 16.43
C GLY A 420 -5.21 -13.35 16.86
N PRO A 421 -6.09 -13.61 17.84
CA PRO A 421 -6.44 -14.98 18.24
C PRO A 421 -7.14 -15.76 17.12
N ASP A 422 -7.79 -15.04 16.19
CA ASP A 422 -8.61 -15.60 15.10
C ASP A 422 -8.00 -15.33 13.72
N ASP A 423 -6.72 -14.94 13.66
CA ASP A 423 -6.03 -14.72 12.39
C ASP A 423 -6.01 -16.02 11.56
N ALA A 424 -6.38 -15.94 10.29
CA ALA A 424 -6.33 -17.10 9.40
C ALA A 424 -4.91 -17.69 9.30
N VAL A 425 -4.82 -19.00 9.03
CA VAL A 425 -3.55 -19.77 9.05
C VAL A 425 -2.46 -19.18 8.15
N PHE A 426 -2.83 -18.58 7.01
CA PHE A 426 -1.88 -17.94 6.08
C PHE A 426 -1.41 -16.54 6.52
N HIS A 427 -1.84 -16.08 7.70
CA HIS A 427 -1.37 -14.86 8.38
C HIS A 427 -0.34 -15.13 9.46
N GLY A 428 0.12 -16.38 9.56
CA GLY A 428 1.24 -16.73 10.41
C GLY A 428 2.39 -15.74 10.26
N ILE A 429 2.90 -15.28 11.39
CA ILE A 429 4.17 -14.59 11.50
C ILE A 429 5.33 -15.56 11.25
N ASP A 430 5.10 -16.87 11.13
CA ASP A 430 6.09 -17.96 10.97
C ASP A 430 6.54 -18.26 9.54
#